data_AF-A0A2W1ZVX7-F1
#
_entry.id   AF-A0A2W1ZVX7-F1
#
_cell.length_a   1.000
_cell.length_b   1.000
_cell.length_c   1.000
_cell.angle_alpha   90.00
_cell.angle_beta   90.00
_cell.angle_gamma   90.00
#
_symmetry.space_group_name_H-M   'P 1'
#
loop_
_entity.id
_entity.type
_entity.pdbx_description
1 polymer ?
#
loop_
_entity_poly.entity_id
_entity_poly.type
_entity_poly.pdbx_seq_one_letter_code
_entity_poly.pdbx_strand_id
1 'polypeptide(L)'
;MGAALVGQDERVPTPRLLTSDDWPEAELRAAVLAGELVPVGRCWASPAEPQVPALRAAAHAWRLSDPRLVASGRSAAWIWGATSRPPAADEVSIPPNVRVRVDADVRLREVRLDPHDVVLLHGIRVTTPLRTAVDLLRAPGAFDTGALDALRGLLAIGAVAEQDLRRRVDALGTIPMARQAARRLQRATA
;
A
#
# COMPACT_ATOMS: atom_id res chain seq x y z
N MET A 1 30.68 -28.39 -20.85
CA MET A 1 29.56 -27.86 -21.67
C MET A 1 28.69 -27.00 -20.77
N GLY A 2 29.00 -25.71 -20.71
CA GLY A 2 28.25 -24.75 -19.91
C GLY A 2 27.05 -24.25 -20.69
N ALA A 3 25.84 -24.45 -20.15
CA ALA A 3 24.65 -23.77 -20.61
C ALA A 3 24.62 -22.39 -19.93
N ALA A 4 24.78 -21.35 -20.74
CA ALA A 4 24.83 -19.96 -20.33
C ALA A 4 23.54 -19.56 -19.60
N LEU A 5 23.72 -18.97 -18.43
CA LEU A 5 22.71 -18.15 -17.75
C LEU A 5 22.36 -17.00 -18.68
N VAL A 6 21.15 -17.03 -19.23
CA VAL A 6 20.57 -15.85 -19.89
C VAL A 6 20.35 -14.81 -18.80
N GLY A 7 21.29 -13.88 -18.69
CA GLY A 7 21.13 -12.68 -17.87
C GLY A 7 19.96 -11.87 -18.41
N GLN A 8 18.81 -11.99 -17.74
CA GLN A 8 17.72 -11.03 -17.88
C GLN A 8 18.11 -9.81 -17.06
N ASP A 9 19.09 -9.05 -17.57
CA ASP A 9 19.35 -7.68 -17.14
C ASP A 9 18.39 -6.77 -17.92
N GLU A 10 17.09 -7.05 -17.78
CA GLU A 10 16.05 -6.12 -18.22
C GLU A 10 16.11 -4.97 -17.21
N ARG A 11 16.94 -3.97 -17.51
CA ARG A 11 16.94 -2.68 -16.81
C ARG A 11 15.55 -2.10 -16.94
N VAL A 12 14.67 -2.46 -16.01
CA VAL A 12 13.40 -1.79 -15.81
C VAL A 12 13.75 -0.31 -15.68
N PRO A 13 13.23 0.57 -16.56
CA PRO A 13 13.45 2.00 -16.43
C PRO A 13 13.08 2.41 -15.00
N THR A 14 13.97 3.12 -14.33
CA THR A 14 13.67 3.66 -12.99
C THR A 14 12.37 4.44 -13.09
N PRO A 15 11.33 4.13 -12.29
CA PRO A 15 10.06 4.83 -12.36
C PRO A 15 10.32 6.32 -12.19
N ARG A 16 9.98 7.12 -13.21
CA ARG A 16 10.30 8.55 -13.22
C ARG A 16 9.20 9.32 -12.49
N LEU A 17 9.33 9.35 -11.17
CA LEU A 17 8.57 10.29 -10.36
C LEU A 17 9.22 11.67 -10.43
N LEU A 18 8.39 12.68 -10.65
CA LEU A 18 8.70 14.07 -10.35
C LEU A 18 8.14 14.40 -8.96
N THR A 19 8.84 15.27 -8.27
CA THR A 19 8.54 15.70 -6.92
C THR A 19 8.64 17.22 -6.81
N SER A 20 8.19 17.78 -5.69
CA SER A 20 8.35 19.21 -5.43
C SER A 20 9.81 19.64 -5.22
N ASP A 21 10.73 18.67 -5.07
CA ASP A 21 12.17 18.93 -5.02
C ASP A 21 12.74 19.12 -6.42
N ASP A 22 12.09 18.55 -7.44
CA ASP A 22 12.47 18.73 -8.84
C ASP A 22 11.95 20.06 -9.36
N TRP A 23 10.63 20.28 -9.31
CA TRP A 23 9.94 21.45 -9.86
C TRP A 23 8.99 22.11 -8.83
N PRO A 24 8.72 23.42 -8.93
CA PRO A 24 7.74 24.08 -8.07
C PRO A 24 6.36 23.41 -8.15
N GLU A 25 5.67 23.27 -7.02
CA GLU A 25 4.36 22.60 -6.96
C GLU A 25 3.32 23.25 -7.90
N ALA A 26 3.38 24.57 -8.07
CA ALA A 26 2.50 25.28 -9.01
C ALA A 26 2.71 24.82 -10.46
N GLU A 27 3.95 24.59 -10.89
CA GLU A 27 4.27 24.09 -12.23
C GLU A 27 3.85 22.62 -12.40
N LEU A 28 4.08 21.78 -11.39
CA LEU A 28 3.62 20.39 -11.39
C LEU A 28 2.09 20.31 -11.51
N ARG A 29 1.37 21.15 -10.78
CA ARG A 29 -0.10 21.24 -10.90
C ARG A 29 -0.54 21.78 -12.25
N ALA A 30 0.16 22.75 -12.82
CA ALA A 30 -0.12 23.26 -14.17
C ALA A 30 0.08 22.17 -15.23
N ALA A 31 1.16 21.38 -15.14
CA ALA A 31 1.43 20.25 -16.02
C ALA A 31 0.37 19.15 -15.91
N VAL A 32 -0.19 18.91 -14.72
CA VAL A 32 -1.36 18.02 -14.56
C VAL A 32 -2.59 18.57 -15.27
N LEU A 33 -2.86 19.87 -15.14
CA LEU A 33 -3.99 20.51 -15.84
C LEU A 33 -3.81 20.50 -17.37
N ALA A 34 -2.57 20.56 -17.84
CA ALA A 34 -2.22 20.42 -19.26
C ALA A 34 -2.27 18.96 -19.76
N GLY A 35 -2.44 17.98 -18.86
CA GLY A 35 -2.46 16.55 -19.19
C GLY A 35 -1.09 15.93 -19.44
N GLU A 36 -0.01 16.66 -19.10
CA GLU A 36 1.38 16.21 -19.29
C GLU A 36 1.87 15.31 -18.15
N LEU A 37 1.25 15.44 -16.98
CA LEU A 37 1.53 14.65 -15.78
C LEU A 37 0.25 14.10 -15.16
N VAL A 38 0.39 13.01 -14.42
CA VAL A 38 -0.65 12.47 -13.54
C VAL A 38 -0.15 12.41 -12.09
N PRO A 39 -1.02 12.66 -11.09
CA PRO A 39 -0.64 12.53 -9.69
C PRO A 39 -0.47 11.07 -9.30
N VAL A 40 0.61 10.79 -8.57
CA VAL A 40 0.89 9.51 -7.91
C VAL A 40 1.14 9.81 -6.43
N GLY A 41 0.06 9.88 -5.66
CA GLY A 41 0.12 10.26 -4.26
C GLY A 41 0.58 11.70 -4.09
N ARG A 42 1.77 11.91 -3.51
CA ARG A 42 2.40 13.23 -3.37
C ARG A 42 3.45 13.53 -4.45
N CYS A 43 3.62 12.62 -5.39
CA CYS A 43 4.52 12.74 -6.52
C CYS A 43 3.71 12.80 -7.82
N TRP A 44 4.41 12.93 -8.95
CA TRP A 44 3.82 13.01 -10.28
C TRP A 44 4.57 12.08 -11.23
N ALA A 45 3.88 11.55 -12.23
CA ALA A 45 4.48 10.71 -13.26
C ALA A 45 3.95 11.10 -14.65
N SER A 46 4.64 10.64 -15.70
CA SER A 46 4.09 10.68 -17.04
C SER A 46 2.78 9.88 -17.10
N PRO A 47 1.75 10.33 -17.85
CA PRO A 47 0.56 9.53 -18.11
C PRO A 47 0.85 8.18 -18.80
N ALA A 48 2.01 8.06 -19.47
CA ALA A 48 2.46 6.83 -20.10
C ALA A 48 3.11 5.84 -19.11
N GLU A 49 3.40 6.27 -17.87
CA GLU A 49 4.02 5.43 -16.85
C GLU A 49 2.99 4.41 -16.33
N PRO A 50 3.32 3.10 -16.31
CA PRO A 50 2.43 2.09 -15.74
C PRO A 50 2.15 2.33 -14.25
N GLN A 51 0.87 2.38 -13.87
CA GLN A 51 0.42 2.61 -12.49
C GLN A 51 0.54 1.36 -11.59
N VAL A 52 1.71 0.73 -11.61
CA VAL A 52 2.03 -0.52 -10.90
C VAL A 52 2.38 -0.28 -9.42
N PRO A 53 2.34 -1.32 -8.57
CA PRO A 53 2.66 -1.17 -7.15
C PRO A 53 4.04 -0.58 -6.86
N ALA A 54 5.05 -0.89 -7.69
CA ALA A 54 6.38 -0.34 -7.53
C ALA A 54 6.43 1.20 -7.66
N LEU A 55 5.65 1.79 -8.59
CA LEU A 55 5.56 3.24 -8.77
C LEU A 55 4.92 3.91 -7.55
N ARG A 56 3.83 3.32 -7.04
CA ARG A 56 3.14 3.85 -5.84
C ARG A 56 3.97 3.68 -4.58
N ALA A 57 4.73 2.59 -4.47
CA ALA A 57 5.69 2.38 -3.40
C ALA A 57 6.81 3.43 -3.43
N ALA A 58 7.35 3.75 -4.61
CA ALA A 58 8.33 4.83 -4.79
C ALA A 58 7.76 6.19 -4.35
N ALA A 59 6.52 6.50 -4.73
CA ALA A 59 5.87 7.75 -4.32
C ALA A 59 5.61 7.82 -2.81
N HIS A 60 5.26 6.69 -2.18
CA HIS A 60 5.16 6.62 -0.72
C HIS A 60 6.53 6.81 -0.05
N ALA A 61 7.58 6.22 -0.61
CA ALA A 61 8.95 6.26 -0.10
C ALA A 61 9.55 7.67 -0.12
N TRP A 62 9.22 8.49 -1.13
CA TRP A 62 9.66 9.89 -1.18
C TRP A 62 9.26 10.65 0.08
N ARG A 63 8.06 10.39 0.60
CA ARG A 63 7.60 10.98 1.86
C ARG A 63 8.12 10.23 3.09
N LEU A 64 8.02 8.90 3.08
CA LEU A 64 8.26 8.03 4.24
C LEU A 64 9.37 7.03 3.90
N SER A 65 10.62 7.48 4.03
CA SER A 65 11.81 6.74 3.64
C SER A 65 12.46 5.92 4.76
N ASP A 66 12.01 6.05 6.01
CA ASP A 66 12.59 5.29 7.13
C ASP A 66 12.35 3.78 6.90
N PRO A 67 13.40 2.97 6.72
CA PRO A 67 13.25 1.57 6.34
C PRO A 67 12.56 0.74 7.42
N ARG A 68 12.49 1.23 8.66
CA ARG A 68 11.81 0.55 9.76
C ARG A 68 10.29 0.60 9.63
N LEU A 69 9.76 1.56 8.86
CA LEU A 69 8.33 1.67 8.58
C LEU A 69 7.89 0.59 7.60
N VAL A 70 6.69 0.07 7.83
CA VAL A 70 5.99 -0.82 6.90
C VAL A 70 4.70 -0.14 6.48
N ALA A 71 4.55 0.18 5.19
CA ALA A 71 3.31 0.68 4.66
C ALA A 71 2.20 -0.35 4.90
N SER A 72 1.08 0.09 5.47
CA SER A 72 0.02 -0.79 5.96
C SER A 72 -1.36 -0.17 5.76
N GLY A 73 -2.43 -0.91 6.09
CA GLY A 73 -3.80 -0.42 6.01
C GLY A 73 -4.14 0.19 4.64
N ARG A 74 -4.73 1.39 4.65
CA ARG A 74 -5.14 2.07 3.42
C ARG A 74 -3.96 2.55 2.56
N SER A 75 -2.80 2.80 3.15
CA SER A 75 -1.59 3.13 2.37
C SER A 75 -1.10 1.92 1.59
N ALA A 76 -1.01 0.75 2.21
CA ALA A 76 -0.69 -0.49 1.49
C ALA A 76 -1.75 -0.82 0.44
N ALA A 77 -3.04 -0.67 0.75
CA ALA A 77 -4.11 -0.92 -0.22
C ALA A 77 -3.99 -0.02 -1.45
N TRP A 78 -3.69 1.27 -1.26
CA TRP A 78 -3.40 2.18 -2.35
C TRP A 78 -2.16 1.73 -3.13
N ILE A 79 -1.06 1.37 -2.47
CA ILE A 79 0.16 0.87 -3.15
C ILE A 79 -0.17 -0.34 -4.02
N TRP A 80 -1.00 -1.26 -3.54
CA TRP A 80 -1.39 -2.45 -4.30
C TRP A 80 -2.33 -2.20 -5.48
N GLY A 81 -2.85 -0.98 -5.66
CA GLY A 81 -3.78 -0.69 -6.75
C GLY A 81 -5.25 -0.59 -6.35
N ALA A 82 -5.58 -0.88 -5.08
CA ALA A 82 -6.97 -1.06 -4.66
C ALA A 82 -7.80 0.23 -4.63
N THR A 83 -7.14 1.38 -4.46
CA THR A 83 -7.77 2.69 -4.52
C THR A 83 -7.04 3.56 -5.54
N SER A 84 -7.74 4.56 -6.10
CA SER A 84 -7.15 5.50 -7.06
C SER A 84 -6.28 6.56 -6.37
N ARG A 85 -6.61 6.93 -5.13
CA ARG A 85 -5.91 7.95 -4.34
C ARG A 85 -5.37 7.37 -3.03
N PRO A 86 -4.25 7.89 -2.50
CA PRO A 86 -3.78 7.52 -1.17
C PRO A 86 -4.76 8.01 -0.09
N PRO A 87 -4.69 7.47 1.14
CA PRO A 87 -5.42 8.03 2.27
C PRO A 87 -4.92 9.44 2.61
N ALA A 88 -5.77 10.25 3.24
CA ALA A 88 -5.40 11.60 3.68
C ALA A 88 -4.29 11.62 4.74
N ALA A 89 -4.22 10.57 5.57
CA ALA A 89 -3.14 10.33 6.51
C ALA A 89 -2.47 9.00 6.16
N ASP A 90 -1.15 9.00 6.03
CA ASP A 90 -0.39 7.80 5.72
C ASP A 90 -0.51 6.80 6.87
N GLU A 91 -0.66 5.51 6.55
CA GLU A 91 -0.86 4.44 7.51
C GLU A 91 0.34 3.50 7.47
N VAL A 92 1.09 3.45 8.57
CA VAL A 92 2.32 2.67 8.69
C VAL A 92 2.30 1.83 9.96
N SER A 93 3.02 0.72 9.91
CA SER A 93 3.20 -0.18 11.04
C SER A 93 4.68 -0.38 11.33
N ILE A 94 5.01 -0.64 12.60
CA ILE A 94 6.34 -1.06 13.04
C ILE A 94 6.24 -2.28 13.97
N PRO A 95 7.28 -3.12 14.06
CA PRO A 95 7.34 -4.18 15.05
C PRO A 95 7.31 -3.63 16.50
N PRO A 96 6.75 -4.39 17.47
CA PRO A 96 6.87 -4.04 18.89
C PRO A 96 8.37 -4.02 19.24
N ASN A 97 8.83 -2.99 19.96
CA ASN A 97 10.23 -2.69 20.31
C ASN A 97 11.01 -1.82 19.32
N VAL A 98 10.45 -1.48 18.16
CA VAL A 98 11.02 -0.44 17.30
C VAL A 98 10.42 0.90 17.69
N ARG A 99 11.23 1.96 17.73
CA ARG A 99 10.75 3.33 17.96
C ARG A 99 11.20 4.23 16.82
N VAL A 100 10.23 4.96 16.28
CA VAL A 100 10.41 5.94 15.22
C VAL A 100 9.56 7.18 15.55
N ARG A 101 10.01 8.35 15.10
CA ARG A 101 9.20 9.57 15.15
C ARG A 101 8.59 9.78 13.78
N VAL A 102 7.30 10.08 13.74
CA VAL A 102 6.57 10.38 12.51
C VAL A 102 5.84 11.72 12.66
N ASP A 103 5.48 12.32 11.54
CA ASP A 103 4.69 13.55 11.50
C ASP A 103 3.25 13.32 11.96
N ALA A 104 2.55 14.40 12.30
CA ALA A 104 1.19 14.34 12.88
C ALA A 104 0.13 13.75 11.92
N ASP A 105 0.36 13.83 10.61
CA ASP A 105 -0.50 13.26 9.56
C ASP A 105 -0.11 11.81 9.19
N VAL A 106 0.72 11.16 10.00
CA VAL A 106 1.08 9.74 9.87
C VAL A 106 0.45 8.93 11.01
N ARG A 107 -0.37 7.96 10.66
CA ARG A 107 -0.95 6.98 11.58
C ARG A 107 -0.01 5.80 11.74
N LEU A 108 0.79 5.83 12.80
CA LEU A 108 1.67 4.75 13.20
C LEU A 108 0.98 3.74 14.11
N ARG A 109 1.13 2.44 13.81
CA ARG A 109 0.67 1.34 14.68
C ARG A 109 1.82 0.40 15.03
N GLU A 110 1.90 -0.01 16.28
CA GLU A 110 2.76 -1.12 16.68
C GLU A 110 2.03 -2.44 16.47
N VAL A 111 2.57 -3.30 15.61
CA VAL A 111 1.94 -4.55 15.22
C VAL A 111 3.00 -5.63 15.06
N ARG A 112 2.71 -6.84 15.56
CA ARG A 112 3.52 -8.03 15.23
C ARG A 112 3.35 -8.33 13.74
N LEU A 113 4.45 -8.21 13.00
CA LEU A 113 4.55 -8.51 11.58
C LEU A 113 5.40 -9.77 11.42
N ASP A 114 4.80 -10.79 10.85
CA ASP A 114 5.53 -11.96 10.39
C ASP A 114 6.34 -11.57 9.14
N PRO A 115 7.58 -12.06 8.95
CA PRO A 115 8.32 -11.80 7.72
C PRO A 115 7.55 -12.17 6.44
N HIS A 116 6.68 -13.18 6.47
CA HIS A 116 5.84 -13.58 5.33
C HIS A 116 4.67 -12.63 5.06
N ASP A 117 4.33 -11.75 6.01
CA ASP A 117 3.28 -10.75 5.88
C ASP A 117 3.79 -9.43 5.27
N VAL A 118 5.08 -9.35 4.93
CA VAL A 118 5.74 -8.14 4.43
C VAL A 118 6.51 -8.44 3.15
N VAL A 119 6.42 -7.55 2.17
CA VAL A 119 7.20 -7.57 0.94
C VAL A 119 8.00 -6.29 0.79
N LEU A 120 9.11 -6.36 0.05
CA LEU A 120 9.91 -5.19 -0.31
C LEU A 120 9.49 -4.73 -1.72
N LEU A 121 9.02 -3.50 -1.83
CA LEU A 121 8.69 -2.85 -3.11
C LEU A 121 9.46 -1.55 -3.19
N HIS A 122 10.28 -1.38 -4.23
CA HIS A 122 11.05 -0.16 -4.46
C HIS A 122 11.80 0.34 -3.19
N GLY A 123 12.45 -0.58 -2.47
CA GLY A 123 13.23 -0.25 -1.27
C GLY A 123 12.43 -0.02 0.02
N ILE A 124 11.09 0.00 -0.03
CA ILE A 124 10.25 0.11 1.17
C ILE A 124 9.50 -1.19 1.49
N ARG A 125 9.18 -1.37 2.77
CA ARG A 125 8.40 -2.51 3.26
C ARG A 125 6.91 -2.21 3.14
N VAL A 126 6.13 -3.15 2.62
CA VAL A 126 4.67 -3.05 2.45
C VAL A 126 4.04 -4.35 2.95
N THR A 127 2.89 -4.29 3.65
CA THR A 127 2.19 -5.52 4.00
C THR A 127 1.70 -6.25 2.75
N THR A 128 1.72 -7.58 2.75
CA THR A 128 1.16 -8.38 1.64
C THR A 128 -0.32 -8.05 1.43
N PRO A 129 -0.89 -8.23 0.22
CA PRO A 129 -2.30 -7.93 -0.03
C PRO A 129 -3.24 -8.62 0.97
N LEU A 130 -3.01 -9.91 1.25
CA LEU A 130 -3.80 -10.68 2.21
C LEU A 130 -3.67 -10.10 3.62
N ARG A 131 -2.46 -9.74 4.06
CA ARG A 131 -2.25 -9.08 5.35
C ARG A 131 -2.95 -7.72 5.40
N THR A 132 -2.82 -6.90 4.35
CA THR A 132 -3.49 -5.61 4.23
C THR A 132 -5.02 -5.75 4.39
N ALA A 133 -5.63 -6.71 3.68
CA ALA A 133 -7.07 -6.97 3.77
C ALA A 133 -7.51 -7.36 5.19
N VAL A 134 -6.75 -8.24 5.85
CA VAL A 134 -7.02 -8.63 7.25
C VAL A 134 -6.87 -7.44 8.20
N ASP A 135 -5.84 -6.62 8.02
CA ASP A 135 -5.59 -5.44 8.86
C ASP A 135 -6.70 -4.39 8.71
N LEU A 136 -7.24 -4.18 7.50
CA LEU A 136 -8.40 -3.32 7.24
C LEU A 136 -9.65 -3.84 7.98
N LEU A 137 -9.93 -5.14 7.89
CA LEU A 137 -11.06 -5.76 8.58
C LEU A 137 -10.92 -5.66 10.11
N ARG A 138 -9.70 -5.75 10.63
CA ARG A 138 -9.39 -5.69 12.07
C ARG A 138 -9.06 -4.29 12.58
N ALA A 139 -9.13 -3.26 11.72
CA ALA A 139 -8.83 -1.90 12.12
C ALA A 139 -9.77 -1.45 13.26
N PRO A 140 -9.24 -0.82 14.33
CA PRO A 140 -10.07 -0.27 15.38
C PRO A 140 -10.94 0.88 14.84
N GLY A 141 -12.07 1.16 15.50
CA GLY A 141 -13.00 2.22 15.09
C GLY A 141 -14.01 1.78 14.02
N ALA A 142 -14.62 2.74 13.34
CA ALA A 142 -15.65 2.47 12.34
C ALA A 142 -15.07 1.85 11.05
N PHE A 143 -15.84 0.95 10.42
CA PHE A 143 -15.54 0.48 9.06
C PHE A 143 -16.19 1.43 8.07
N ASP A 144 -15.48 2.53 7.82
CA ASP A 144 -15.91 3.61 6.93
C ASP A 144 -15.90 3.19 5.45
N THR A 145 -16.43 4.07 4.60
CA THR A 145 -16.49 3.85 3.16
C THR A 145 -15.09 3.66 2.56
N GLY A 146 -14.08 4.41 3.02
CA GLY A 146 -12.72 4.29 2.50
C GLY A 146 -12.08 2.92 2.78
N ALA A 147 -12.30 2.35 3.98
CA ALA A 147 -11.83 1.01 4.31
C ALA A 147 -12.59 -0.07 3.54
N LEU A 148 -13.90 0.11 3.32
CA LEU A 148 -14.71 -0.77 2.48
C LEU A 148 -14.25 -0.75 1.02
N ASP A 149 -14.03 0.42 0.45
CA ASP A 149 -13.57 0.60 -0.94
C ASP A 149 -12.18 0.02 -1.14
N ALA A 150 -11.26 0.25 -0.20
CA ALA A 150 -9.94 -0.36 -0.24
C ALA A 150 -10.00 -1.90 -0.21
N LEU A 151 -10.86 -2.48 0.63
CA LEU A 151 -11.03 -3.93 0.69
C LEU A 151 -11.64 -4.48 -0.61
N ARG A 152 -12.70 -3.83 -1.12
CA ARG A 152 -13.34 -4.23 -2.38
C ARG A 152 -12.38 -4.08 -3.56
N GLY A 153 -11.56 -3.04 -3.57
CA GLY A 153 -10.51 -2.86 -4.56
C GLY A 153 -9.49 -3.99 -4.58
N LEU A 154 -9.00 -4.43 -3.40
CA LEU A 154 -8.07 -5.56 -3.30
C LEU A 154 -8.66 -6.86 -3.87
N LEU A 155 -9.95 -7.10 -3.65
CA LEU A 155 -10.67 -8.24 -4.22
C LEU A 155 -10.86 -8.07 -5.74
N ALA A 156 -11.28 -6.89 -6.18
CA ALA A 156 -11.61 -6.60 -7.58
C ALA A 156 -10.39 -6.70 -8.50
N ILE A 157 -9.21 -6.25 -8.06
CA ILE A 157 -7.97 -6.36 -8.83
C ILE A 157 -7.34 -7.76 -8.75
N GLY A 158 -7.95 -8.69 -8.01
CA GLY A 158 -7.45 -10.05 -7.83
C GLY A 158 -6.19 -10.15 -6.96
N ALA A 159 -5.82 -9.10 -6.23
CA ALA A 159 -4.66 -9.13 -5.32
C ALA A 159 -4.90 -10.06 -4.12
N VAL A 160 -6.16 -10.29 -3.76
CA VAL A 160 -6.58 -11.25 -2.73
C VAL A 160 -7.79 -12.02 -3.24
N ALA A 161 -7.75 -13.35 -3.17
CA ALA A 161 -8.94 -14.16 -3.38
C ALA A 161 -9.85 -14.13 -2.15
N GLU A 162 -11.17 -13.98 -2.35
CA GLU A 162 -12.13 -13.92 -1.26
C GLU A 162 -12.06 -15.17 -0.34
N GLN A 163 -11.86 -16.35 -0.95
CA GLN A 163 -11.74 -17.61 -0.21
C GLN A 163 -10.53 -17.62 0.73
N ASP A 164 -9.38 -17.10 0.29
CA ASP A 164 -8.18 -16.98 1.13
C ASP A 164 -8.40 -16.03 2.29
N LEU A 165 -9.07 -14.90 2.01
CA LEU A 165 -9.41 -13.94 3.05
C LEU A 165 -10.37 -14.52 4.09
N ARG A 166 -11.42 -15.23 3.66
CA ARG A 166 -12.35 -15.95 4.56
C ARG A 166 -11.59 -16.94 5.44
N ARG A 167 -10.79 -17.84 4.83
CA ARG A 167 -9.96 -18.81 5.56
C ARG A 167 -9.06 -18.13 6.59
N ARG A 168 -8.42 -17.03 6.21
CA ARG A 168 -7.53 -16.29 7.10
C ARG A 168 -8.28 -15.63 8.26
N VAL A 169 -9.45 -15.06 8.01
CA VAL A 169 -10.30 -14.47 9.06
C VAL A 169 -10.82 -15.53 10.03
N ASP A 170 -11.25 -16.69 9.54
CA ASP A 170 -11.70 -17.80 10.37
C ASP A 170 -10.56 -18.33 11.25
N ALA A 171 -9.34 -18.41 10.70
CA ALA A 171 -8.14 -18.84 11.42
C ALA A 171 -7.69 -17.87 12.53
N LEU A 172 -8.26 -16.66 12.64
CA LEU A 172 -7.94 -15.73 13.74
C LEU A 172 -8.45 -16.24 15.10
N GLY A 173 -9.43 -17.14 15.13
CA GLY A 173 -9.96 -17.71 16.37
C GLY A 173 -10.46 -16.66 17.36
N THR A 174 -9.94 -16.69 18.60
CA THR A 174 -10.35 -15.80 19.70
C THR A 174 -9.55 -14.50 19.80
N ILE A 175 -8.69 -14.21 18.82
CA ILE A 175 -7.88 -12.99 18.79
C ILE A 175 -8.82 -11.76 18.75
N PRO A 176 -8.45 -10.63 19.40
CA PRO A 176 -9.22 -9.41 19.35
C PRO A 176 -9.64 -8.99 17.93
N MET A 177 -10.89 -8.58 17.83
CA MET A 177 -11.58 -8.12 16.62
C MET A 177 -11.85 -9.22 15.56
N ALA A 178 -11.65 -10.51 15.84
CA ALA A 178 -11.97 -11.59 14.90
C ALA A 178 -13.45 -11.61 14.47
N ARG A 179 -14.39 -11.57 15.43
CA ARG A 179 -15.84 -11.49 15.14
C ARG A 179 -16.22 -10.24 14.35
N GLN A 180 -15.54 -9.13 14.61
CA GLN A 180 -15.74 -7.89 13.86
C GLN A 180 -15.25 -8.02 12.43
N ALA A 181 -14.07 -8.61 12.23
CA ALA A 181 -13.51 -8.85 10.91
C ALA A 181 -14.45 -9.72 10.06
N ALA A 182 -15.00 -10.80 10.64
CA ALA A 182 -15.98 -11.66 9.95
C ALA A 182 -17.24 -10.87 9.52
N ARG A 183 -17.82 -10.07 10.41
CA ARG A 183 -18.99 -9.22 10.08
C ARG A 183 -18.70 -8.19 8.98
N ARG A 184 -17.51 -7.58 9.02
CA ARG A 184 -17.09 -6.60 7.99
C ARG A 184 -16.84 -7.26 6.64
N LEU A 185 -16.28 -8.48 6.64
CA LEU A 185 -16.09 -9.26 5.42
C LEU A 185 -17.43 -9.63 4.78
N GLN A 186 -18.41 -10.06 5.58
CA GLN A 186 -19.77 -10.29 5.11
C GLN A 186 -20.37 -9.03 4.46
N ARG A 187 -20.25 -7.86 5.12
CA ARG A 187 -20.72 -6.58 4.54
C ARG A 187 -20.01 -6.21 3.24
N ALA A 188 -18.72 -6.55 3.09
CA ALA A 188 -17.96 -6.19 1.90
C ALA A 188 -18.24 -7.09 0.69
N THR A 189 -18.66 -8.32 0.94
CA THR A 189 -18.91 -9.39 -0.05
C THR A 189 -20.40 -9.65 -0.33
N ALA A 190 -21.29 -9.01 0.44
CA ALA A 190 -22.70 -8.88 0.12
C ALA A 190 -22.91 -7.83 -0.97
#